data_AF-A0A067E657-F1
#
_entry.id   AF-A0A067E657-F1
#
_cell.length_a   1.000
_cell.length_b   1.000
_cell.length_c   1.000
_cell.angle_alpha   90.00
_cell.angle_beta   90.00
_cell.angle_gamma   90.00
#
_symmetry.space_group_name_H-M   'P 1'
#
loop_
_entity.id
_entity.type
_entity.pdbx_description
1 polymer ?
#
loop_
_entity_poly.entity_id
_entity_poly.type
_entity_poly.pdbx_seq_one_letter_code
_entity_poly.pdbx_strand_id
1 'polypeptide(L)'
;YIPRLYKFLPLFAGQSSTGFIFESAWANFFINLFTFTLSGHIVGSGWYLFGLQRVNQCLRDACHNSSIQDCKKFLDCGHGNGGAEYSQDQTWKSWSGNQQASDCFEKDKFSYGIYEQAVKLTTENSIITRYVYSLFWGFQQISTLAGNQTPSYFVGEVLFTMAIIGVGLLLFAFLIGNMQNFLQALVKRRLDMSLRRRDVEQWMRHRRLPEQLR
;
A
#
# COMPACT_ATOMS: atom_id res chain seq x y z
N TYR A 1 3.65 -23.29 -5.25
CA TYR A 1 3.42 -22.34 -4.14
C TYR A 1 2.16 -21.47 -4.30
N ILE A 2 1.59 -21.37 -5.50
CA ILE A 2 0.29 -20.72 -5.81
C ILE A 2 -0.95 -21.34 -5.12
N PRO A 3 -1.02 -22.66 -4.81
CA PRO A 3 -2.23 -23.25 -4.21
C PRO A 3 -2.55 -22.77 -2.78
N ARG A 4 -1.56 -22.19 -2.06
CA ARG A 4 -1.76 -21.75 -0.68
C ARG A 4 -2.48 -20.41 -0.58
N LEU A 5 -2.38 -19.55 -1.59
CA LEU A 5 -3.09 -18.25 -1.62
C LEU A 5 -4.59 -18.40 -1.80
N TYR A 6 -5.04 -19.43 -2.55
CA TYR A 6 -6.46 -19.69 -2.74
C TYR A 6 -7.18 -20.07 -1.44
N LYS A 7 -6.46 -20.64 -0.46
CA LYS A 7 -7.02 -20.98 0.87
C LYS A 7 -7.33 -19.76 1.73
N PHE A 8 -6.81 -18.58 1.40
CA PHE A 8 -7.11 -17.34 2.10
C PHE A 8 -8.25 -16.54 1.44
N LEU A 9 -8.69 -16.91 0.23
CA LEU A 9 -9.86 -16.29 -0.41
C LEU A 9 -11.16 -16.41 0.41
N PRO A 10 -11.47 -17.52 1.10
CA PRO A 10 -12.67 -17.61 1.95
C PRO A 10 -12.63 -16.65 3.15
N LEU A 11 -11.43 -16.36 3.66
CA LEU A 11 -11.19 -15.38 4.74
C LEU A 11 -11.50 -13.95 4.27
N PHE A 12 -11.17 -13.62 3.02
CA PHE A 12 -11.53 -12.35 2.39
C PHE A 12 -12.95 -12.30 1.84
N ALA A 13 -13.59 -13.45 1.56
CA ALA A 13 -14.97 -13.52 1.08
C ALA A 13 -16.00 -13.57 2.21
N GLY A 14 -15.57 -13.54 3.48
CA GLY A 14 -16.47 -13.61 4.64
C GLY A 14 -17.20 -14.95 4.78
N GLN A 15 -16.78 -15.98 4.06
CA GLN A 15 -17.44 -17.29 4.04
C GLN A 15 -16.50 -18.35 4.62
N SER A 16 -16.32 -18.31 5.94
CA SER A 16 -15.71 -19.41 6.68
C SER A 16 -16.71 -20.55 6.83
N SER A 17 -16.38 -21.71 6.27
CA SER A 17 -17.06 -23.00 6.48
C SER A 17 -16.81 -23.59 7.89
N THR A 18 -15.96 -22.94 8.67
CA THR A 18 -15.81 -23.16 10.11
C THR A 18 -16.66 -22.12 10.83
N GLY A 19 -17.66 -22.56 11.60
CA GLY A 19 -18.59 -21.73 12.38
C GLY A 19 -17.95 -20.92 13.53
N PHE A 20 -16.75 -20.39 13.32
CA PHE A 20 -16.19 -19.28 14.08
C PHE A 20 -16.50 -17.99 13.32
N ILE A 21 -17.80 -17.67 13.27
CA ILE A 21 -18.26 -16.34 12.89
C ILE A 21 -17.69 -15.43 13.97
N PHE A 22 -16.74 -14.56 13.63
CA PHE A 22 -16.32 -13.49 14.54
C PHE A 22 -17.58 -12.70 14.90
N GLU A 23 -18.10 -12.97 16.09
CA GLU A 23 -19.42 -12.56 16.59
C GLU A 23 -19.47 -11.06 16.95
N SER A 24 -18.58 -10.26 16.38
CA SER A 24 -18.57 -8.82 16.59
C SER A 24 -18.41 -8.14 15.25
N ALA A 25 -19.43 -7.38 14.85
CA ALA A 25 -19.40 -6.52 13.67
C ALA A 25 -18.19 -5.55 13.67
N TRP A 26 -17.57 -5.33 14.84
CA TRP A 26 -16.32 -4.61 15.01
C TRP A 26 -15.08 -5.36 14.48
N ALA A 27 -15.01 -6.68 14.63
CA ALA A 27 -13.86 -7.47 14.18
C ALA A 27 -13.69 -7.38 12.66
N ASN A 28 -14.79 -7.49 11.91
CA ASN A 28 -14.76 -7.33 10.46
C ASN A 28 -14.33 -5.91 10.04
N PHE A 29 -14.80 -4.87 10.73
CA PHE A 29 -14.37 -3.50 10.47
C PHE A 29 -12.85 -3.33 10.64
N PHE A 30 -12.29 -3.82 11.74
CA PHE A 30 -10.84 -3.73 12.00
C PHE A 30 -10.02 -4.57 11.02
N ILE A 31 -10.46 -5.78 10.66
CA ILE A 31 -9.79 -6.63 9.67
C ILE A 31 -9.73 -5.95 8.31
N ASN A 32 -10.83 -5.29 7.90
CA ASN A 32 -10.89 -4.56 6.63
C ASN A 32 -9.95 -3.36 6.62
N LEU A 33 -9.97 -2.57 7.69
CA LEU A 33 -9.08 -1.42 7.84
C LEU A 33 -7.61 -1.88 7.83
N PHE A 34 -7.30 -2.94 8.58
CA PHE A 34 -5.96 -3.51 8.63
C PHE A 34 -5.52 -4.02 7.26
N THR A 35 -6.39 -4.71 6.53
CA THR A 35 -6.12 -5.20 5.16
C THR A 35 -5.86 -4.03 4.21
N PHE A 36 -6.65 -2.97 4.30
CA PHE A 36 -6.49 -1.76 3.49
C PHE A 36 -5.13 -1.10 3.76
N THR A 37 -4.79 -0.93 5.04
CA THR A 37 -3.50 -0.40 5.48
C THR A 37 -2.32 -1.26 5.05
N LEU A 38 -2.39 -2.57 5.25
CA LEU A 38 -1.34 -3.49 4.86
C LEU A 38 -1.12 -3.49 3.34
N SER A 39 -2.20 -3.44 2.56
CA SER A 39 -2.13 -3.34 1.11
C SER A 39 -1.44 -2.04 0.68
N GLY A 40 -1.78 -0.91 1.32
CA GLY A 40 -1.13 0.38 1.07
C GLY A 40 0.37 0.33 1.36
N HIS A 41 0.76 -0.31 2.46
CA HIS A 41 2.16 -0.53 2.80
C HIS A 41 2.89 -1.39 1.76
N ILE A 42 2.27 -2.49 1.29
CA ILE A 42 2.86 -3.36 0.25
C ILE A 42 3.06 -2.58 -1.05
N VAL A 43 2.05 -1.83 -1.49
CA VAL A 43 2.13 -1.01 -2.71
C VAL A 43 3.20 0.07 -2.56
N GLY A 44 3.24 0.77 -1.43
CA GLY A 44 4.27 1.79 -1.17
C GLY A 44 5.69 1.23 -1.14
N SER A 45 5.87 0.08 -0.49
CA SER A 45 7.17 -0.61 -0.44
C SER A 45 7.60 -1.10 -1.82
N GLY A 46 6.68 -1.69 -2.59
CA GLY A 46 6.93 -2.15 -3.96
C GLY A 46 7.30 -0.98 -4.87
N TRP A 47 6.60 0.14 -4.76
CA TRP A 47 6.91 1.35 -5.50
C TRP A 47 8.31 1.88 -5.21
N TYR A 48 8.68 1.98 -3.93
CA TYR A 48 10.03 2.41 -3.54
C TYR A 48 11.11 1.46 -4.05
N LEU A 49 10.90 0.14 -3.92
CA LEU A 49 11.84 -0.87 -4.39
C LEU A 49 12.01 -0.85 -5.91
N PHE A 50 10.91 -0.74 -6.67
CA PHE A 50 10.98 -0.63 -8.11
C PHE A 50 11.64 0.67 -8.55
N GLY A 51 11.40 1.79 -7.85
CA GLY A 51 12.15 3.03 -8.06
C GLY A 51 13.65 2.85 -7.89
N LEU A 52 14.09 2.17 -6.81
CA LEU A 52 15.51 1.83 -6.61
C LEU A 52 16.06 0.94 -7.73
N GLN A 53 15.30 -0.04 -8.21
CA GLN A 53 15.71 -0.88 -9.34
C GLN A 53 15.88 -0.06 -10.62
N ARG A 54 15.01 0.92 -10.86
CA ARG A 54 15.12 1.83 -12.01
C ARG A 54 16.34 2.76 -11.89
N VAL A 55 16.65 3.26 -10.69
CA VAL A 55 17.89 4.01 -10.45
C VAL A 55 19.12 3.13 -10.71
N ASN A 56 19.12 1.89 -10.21
CA ASN A 56 20.20 0.94 -10.46
C ASN A 56 20.38 0.67 -11.97
N GLN A 57 19.27 0.51 -12.71
CA GLN A 57 19.30 0.38 -14.16
C GLN A 57 19.93 1.62 -14.83
N CYS A 58 19.50 2.83 -14.48
CA CYS A 58 20.09 4.06 -15.01
C CYS A 58 21.60 4.12 -14.74
N LEU A 59 22.04 3.81 -13.50
CA LEU A 59 23.45 3.85 -13.15
C LEU A 59 24.27 2.77 -13.89
N ARG A 60 23.68 1.59 -14.16
CA ARG A 60 24.33 0.55 -14.98
C ARG A 60 24.47 0.99 -16.43
N ASP A 61 23.47 1.66 -16.98
CA ASP A 61 23.49 2.21 -18.33
C ASP A 61 24.52 3.35 -18.45
N ALA A 62 24.57 4.26 -17.48
CA ALA A 62 25.58 5.30 -17.37
C ALA A 62 27.00 4.72 -17.25
N CYS A 63 27.18 3.69 -16.42
CA CYS A 63 28.45 2.99 -16.29
C CYS A 63 28.88 2.34 -17.60
N HIS A 64 27.96 1.69 -18.32
CA HIS A 64 28.25 1.09 -19.63
C HIS A 64 28.60 2.12 -20.71
N ASN A 65 27.93 3.28 -20.68
CA ASN A 65 28.16 4.36 -21.64
C ASN A 65 29.38 5.24 -21.28
N SER A 66 29.84 5.15 -20.03
CA SER A 66 31.08 5.77 -19.58
C SER A 66 32.29 4.92 -20.00
N SER A 67 33.42 5.57 -20.27
CA SER A 67 34.71 4.88 -20.49
C SER A 67 35.40 4.45 -19.19
N ILE A 68 34.66 4.36 -18.08
CA ILE A 68 35.20 4.07 -16.74
C ILE A 68 35.17 2.54 -16.53
N GLN A 69 36.34 1.93 -16.44
CA GLN A 69 36.42 0.50 -16.16
C GLN A 69 35.95 0.18 -14.73
N ASP A 70 35.31 -0.99 -14.57
CA ASP A 70 34.84 -1.53 -13.30
C ASP A 70 33.90 -0.64 -12.47
N CYS A 71 33.23 0.37 -13.07
CA CYS A 71 32.29 1.23 -12.33
C CYS A 71 31.13 0.47 -11.67
N LYS A 72 30.79 -0.73 -12.16
CA LYS A 72 29.74 -1.59 -11.58
C LYS A 72 30.04 -2.01 -10.13
N LYS A 73 31.32 -2.07 -9.73
CA LYS A 73 31.72 -2.45 -8.37
C LYS A 73 31.25 -1.45 -7.31
N PHE A 74 30.98 -0.22 -7.72
CA PHE A 74 30.56 0.86 -6.84
C PHE A 74 29.03 1.01 -6.74
N LEU A 75 28.27 0.29 -7.56
CA LEU A 75 26.80 0.38 -7.61
C LEU A 75 26.13 -0.44 -6.51
N ASP A 76 26.74 -1.57 -6.15
CA ASP A 76 26.20 -2.49 -5.19
C ASP A 76 26.90 -2.30 -3.84
N CYS A 77 26.12 -2.12 -2.78
CA CYS A 77 26.64 -2.12 -1.41
C CYS A 77 27.10 -3.56 -1.09
N GLY A 78 28.38 -3.86 -1.30
CA GLY A 78 28.97 -5.15 -0.96
C GLY A 78 28.83 -5.50 0.53
N HIS A 79 29.10 -6.77 0.90
CA HIS A 79 29.17 -7.19 2.30
C HIS A 79 30.45 -6.63 2.96
N GLY A 80 30.40 -5.39 3.46
CA GLY A 80 31.50 -4.80 4.23
C GLY A 80 31.48 -3.27 4.32
N ASN A 81 32.39 -2.72 5.13
CA ASN A 81 32.59 -1.29 5.36
C ASN A 81 33.38 -0.63 4.20
N GLY A 82 33.04 -0.95 2.95
CA GLY A 82 33.83 -0.64 1.75
C GLY A 82 33.84 0.84 1.35
N GLY A 83 32.98 1.69 1.93
CA GLY A 83 32.96 3.12 1.63
C GLY A 83 34.28 3.83 1.93
N ALA A 84 35.01 3.39 2.96
CA ALA A 84 36.33 3.92 3.29
C ALA A 84 37.43 3.42 2.33
N GLU A 85 37.33 2.19 1.82
CA GLU A 85 38.29 1.61 0.85
C GLU A 85 38.13 2.23 -0.54
N TYR A 86 36.90 2.46 -1.01
CA TYR A 86 36.66 3.06 -2.32
C TYR A 86 37.10 4.53 -2.42
N SER A 87 37.13 5.25 -1.30
CA SER A 87 37.56 6.65 -1.24
C SER A 87 39.00 6.88 -1.75
N GLN A 88 39.85 5.85 -1.68
CA GLN A 88 41.23 5.90 -2.18
C GLN A 88 41.39 5.44 -3.63
N ASP A 89 40.35 4.83 -4.22
CA ASP A 89 40.35 4.37 -5.60
C ASP A 89 40.15 5.56 -6.57
N GLN A 90 41.08 5.74 -7.50
CA GLN A 90 41.00 6.81 -8.51
C GLN A 90 39.77 6.64 -9.42
N THR A 91 39.36 5.39 -9.68
CA THR A 91 38.18 5.05 -10.47
C THR A 91 36.90 5.43 -9.75
N TRP A 92 36.87 5.38 -8.41
CA TRP A 92 35.74 5.87 -7.62
C TRP A 92 35.57 7.38 -7.78
N LYS A 93 36.66 8.16 -7.70
CA LYS A 93 36.62 9.62 -7.91
C LYS A 93 36.11 9.98 -9.31
N SER A 94 36.56 9.23 -10.33
CA SER A 94 36.06 9.40 -11.70
C SER A 94 34.59 9.04 -11.84
N TRP A 95 34.11 8.01 -11.13
CA TRP A 95 32.70 7.61 -11.13
C TRP A 95 31.81 8.60 -10.37
N SER A 96 32.21 9.01 -9.16
CA SER A 96 31.45 9.94 -8.31
C SER A 96 31.32 11.34 -8.92
N GLY A 97 32.27 11.75 -9.76
CA GLY A 97 32.22 13.01 -10.51
C GLY A 97 31.64 12.89 -11.91
N ASN A 98 31.13 11.72 -12.31
CA ASN A 98 30.62 11.50 -13.66
C ASN A 98 29.23 12.12 -13.83
N GLN A 99 29.06 12.98 -14.85
CA GLN A 99 27.78 13.63 -15.12
C GLN A 99 26.66 12.64 -15.46
N GLN A 100 26.94 11.57 -16.20
CA GLN A 100 25.93 10.55 -16.55
C GLN A 100 25.45 9.79 -15.31
N ALA A 101 26.31 9.61 -14.29
CA ALA A 101 25.92 9.01 -13.02
C ALA A 101 25.03 9.96 -12.19
N SER A 102 25.38 11.25 -12.15
CA SER A 102 24.59 12.29 -11.48
C SER A 102 23.23 12.51 -12.14
N ASP A 103 23.17 12.45 -13.47
CA ASP A 103 21.94 12.59 -14.26
C ASP A 103 20.88 11.54 -13.84
N CYS A 104 21.27 10.38 -13.31
CA CYS A 104 20.32 9.38 -12.80
C CYS A 104 19.51 9.85 -11.60
N PHE A 105 19.96 10.87 -10.86
CA PHE A 105 19.22 11.44 -9.74
C PHE A 105 18.53 12.77 -10.10
N GLU A 106 18.73 13.25 -11.32
CA GLU A 106 18.06 14.44 -11.84
C GLU A 106 16.70 14.11 -12.48
N LYS A 107 15.84 15.12 -12.51
CA LYS A 107 14.53 15.03 -13.16
C LYS A 107 14.70 14.99 -14.68
N ASP A 108 13.84 14.25 -15.38
CA ASP A 108 13.73 14.26 -16.85
C ASP A 108 14.96 13.74 -17.64
N LYS A 109 16.01 13.24 -16.97
CA LYS A 109 17.20 12.65 -17.62
C LYS A 109 17.06 11.16 -17.95
N PHE A 110 16.18 10.48 -17.24
CA PHE A 110 15.85 9.07 -17.46
C PHE A 110 14.34 8.87 -17.33
N SER A 111 13.78 7.94 -18.12
CA SER A 111 12.35 7.67 -18.13
C SER A 111 11.95 6.85 -16.89
N TYR A 112 11.70 7.55 -15.78
CA TYR A 112 11.29 6.97 -14.50
C TYR A 112 9.78 6.76 -14.36
N GLY A 113 8.97 7.45 -15.16
CA GLY A 113 7.51 7.36 -15.11
C GLY A 113 6.97 7.57 -13.69
N ILE A 114 6.17 6.63 -13.20
CA ILE A 114 5.56 6.70 -11.85
C ILE A 114 6.60 6.68 -10.72
N TYR A 115 7.85 6.32 -10.98
CA TYR A 115 8.92 6.23 -9.97
C TYR A 115 9.71 7.53 -9.81
N GLU A 116 9.41 8.57 -10.58
CA GLU A 116 10.17 9.83 -10.57
C GLU A 116 10.33 10.43 -9.16
N GLN A 117 9.27 10.44 -8.37
CA GLN A 117 9.32 10.93 -6.99
C GLN A 117 10.11 9.97 -6.07
N ALA A 118 10.10 8.67 -6.36
CA ALA A 118 10.89 7.69 -5.61
C ALA A 118 12.38 7.95 -5.79
N VAL A 119 12.83 8.36 -6.98
CA VAL A 119 14.24 8.70 -7.25
C VAL A 119 14.74 9.78 -6.30
N LYS A 120 14.02 10.89 -6.19
CA LYS A 120 14.38 11.97 -5.24
C LYS A 120 14.32 11.50 -3.79
N LEU A 121 13.41 10.59 -3.48
CA LEU A 121 13.33 10.00 -2.14
C LEU A 121 14.55 9.13 -1.81
N THR A 122 15.23 8.54 -2.82
CA THR A 122 16.44 7.74 -2.58
C THR A 122 17.62 8.56 -2.07
N THR A 123 17.67 9.86 -2.39
CA THR A 123 18.73 10.77 -1.93
C THR A 123 18.49 11.35 -0.54
N GLU A 124 17.29 11.14 0.03
CA GLU A 124 16.92 11.68 1.34
C GLU A 124 17.64 10.94 2.47
N ASN A 125 18.30 11.59 3.44
CA ASN A 125 19.09 10.86 4.46
C ASN A 125 18.22 10.15 5.51
N SER A 126 17.03 10.67 5.78
CA SER A 126 16.14 10.14 6.82
C SER A 126 15.39 8.90 6.35
N ILE A 127 15.67 7.75 6.99
CA ILE A 127 14.93 6.49 6.77
C ILE A 127 13.44 6.67 7.09
N ILE A 128 13.12 7.46 8.11
CA ILE A 128 11.73 7.75 8.50
C ILE A 128 11.01 8.48 7.37
N THR A 129 11.64 9.47 6.76
CA THR A 129 11.06 10.21 5.63
C THR A 129 10.82 9.29 4.44
N ARG A 130 11.81 8.46 4.09
CA ARG A 130 11.67 7.45 3.01
C ARG A 130 10.49 6.52 3.26
N TYR A 131 10.37 5.99 4.49
CA TYR A 131 9.33 5.07 4.87
C TYR A 131 7.94 5.72 4.86
N VAL A 132 7.77 6.84 5.57
CA VAL A 132 6.47 7.52 5.71
C VAL A 132 5.97 8.01 4.36
N TYR A 133 6.85 8.56 3.51
CA TYR A 133 6.47 9.02 2.18
C TYR A 133 6.07 7.86 1.27
N SER A 134 6.83 6.76 1.28
CA SER A 134 6.48 5.56 0.49
C SER A 134 5.16 4.95 0.95
N LEU A 135 4.93 4.88 2.26
CA LEU A 135 3.67 4.44 2.85
C LEU A 135 2.51 5.33 2.39
N PHE A 136 2.66 6.65 2.51
CA PHE A 136 1.67 7.63 2.05
C PHE A 136 1.34 7.46 0.57
N TRP A 137 2.36 7.32 -0.29
CA TRP A 137 2.17 7.08 -1.72
C TRP A 137 1.32 5.84 -1.95
N GLY A 138 1.67 4.70 -1.34
CA GLY A 138 0.92 3.46 -1.50
C GLY A 138 -0.54 3.56 -1.05
N PHE A 139 -0.78 4.20 0.09
CA PHE A 139 -2.14 4.50 0.57
C PHE A 139 -2.93 5.37 -0.39
N GLN A 140 -2.32 6.46 -0.89
CA GLN A 140 -2.95 7.36 -1.85
C GLN A 140 -3.32 6.62 -3.13
N GLN A 141 -2.43 5.78 -3.66
CA GLN A 141 -2.67 5.07 -4.91
C GLN A 141 -3.78 4.03 -4.80
N ILE A 142 -3.86 3.28 -3.71
CA ILE A 142 -4.97 2.35 -3.47
C ILE A 142 -6.28 3.12 -3.32
N SER A 143 -6.28 4.21 -2.54
CA SER A 143 -7.49 5.00 -2.27
C SER A 143 -8.02 5.75 -3.49
N THR A 144 -7.16 6.06 -4.45
CA THR A 144 -7.53 6.79 -5.66
C THR A 144 -7.63 5.88 -6.89
N LEU A 145 -7.45 4.57 -6.73
CA LEU A 145 -7.38 3.61 -7.84
C LEU A 145 -6.34 4.03 -8.89
N ALA A 146 -5.18 4.49 -8.43
CA ALA A 146 -4.12 5.07 -9.24
C ALA A 146 -4.56 6.21 -10.18
N GLY A 147 -5.67 6.88 -9.90
CA GLY A 147 -6.28 7.87 -10.81
C GLY A 147 -5.47 9.13 -11.06
N ASN A 148 -4.42 9.39 -10.27
CA ASN A 148 -3.50 10.51 -10.46
C ASN A 148 -2.18 10.13 -11.16
N GLN A 149 -2.02 8.88 -11.61
CA GLN A 149 -0.80 8.42 -12.25
C GLN A 149 -1.02 8.15 -13.73
N THR A 150 -0.01 8.47 -14.51
CA THR A 150 0.10 8.09 -15.92
C THR A 150 1.39 7.30 -16.07
N PRO A 151 1.35 5.96 -16.21
CA PRO A 151 2.56 5.17 -16.38
C PRO A 151 3.23 5.48 -17.71
N SER A 152 4.54 5.31 -17.76
CA SER A 152 5.27 5.36 -19.03
C SER A 152 4.97 4.11 -19.88
N TYR A 153 5.56 4.03 -21.07
CA TYR A 153 5.50 2.82 -21.91
C TYR A 153 6.30 1.63 -21.35
N PHE A 154 6.91 1.77 -20.18
CA PHE A 154 7.59 0.66 -19.52
C PHE A 154 6.57 -0.38 -19.02
N VAL A 155 6.64 -1.60 -19.57
CA VAL A 155 5.69 -2.69 -19.28
C VAL A 155 5.54 -2.97 -17.79
N GLY A 156 6.64 -2.91 -17.02
CA GLY A 156 6.61 -3.14 -15.57
C GLY A 156 5.78 -2.10 -14.81
N GLU A 157 5.80 -0.83 -15.24
CA GLU A 157 4.99 0.23 -14.64
C GLU A 157 3.51 0.02 -14.95
N VAL A 158 3.19 -0.34 -16.20
CA VAL A 158 1.82 -0.60 -16.63
C VAL A 158 1.23 -1.77 -15.84
N LEU A 159 1.95 -2.89 -15.74
CA LEU A 159 1.50 -4.06 -14.97
C LEU A 159 1.34 -3.74 -13.47
N PHE A 160 2.26 -2.97 -12.89
CA PHE A 160 2.17 -2.56 -11.50
C PHE A 160 0.96 -1.65 -11.25
N THR A 161 0.74 -0.64 -12.09
CA THR A 161 -0.42 0.26 -12.00
C THR A 161 -1.74 -0.51 -12.20
N MET A 162 -1.81 -1.45 -13.16
CA MET A 162 -2.98 -2.33 -13.32
C MET A 162 -3.26 -3.16 -12.07
N ALA A 163 -2.22 -3.69 -11.42
CA ALA A 163 -2.36 -4.44 -10.17
C ALA A 163 -2.88 -3.55 -9.03
N ILE A 164 -2.41 -2.30 -8.91
CA ILE A 164 -2.92 -1.33 -7.92
C ILE A 164 -4.41 -1.08 -8.15
N ILE A 165 -4.83 -0.85 -9.39
CA ILE A 165 -6.25 -0.63 -9.74
C ILE A 165 -7.09 -1.85 -9.35
N GLY A 166 -6.65 -3.06 -9.73
CA GLY A 166 -7.38 -4.30 -9.43
C GLY A 166 -7.51 -4.56 -7.92
N VAL A 167 -6.41 -4.42 -7.17
CA VAL A 167 -6.41 -4.57 -5.70
C VAL A 167 -7.26 -3.48 -5.04
N GLY A 168 -7.13 -2.22 -5.48
CA GLY A 168 -7.91 -1.12 -4.97
C GLY A 168 -9.42 -1.33 -5.16
N LEU A 169 -9.86 -1.74 -6.35
CA LEU A 169 -11.28 -2.02 -6.64
C LEU A 169 -11.83 -3.14 -5.75
N LEU A 170 -11.07 -4.22 -5.58
CA LEU A 170 -11.44 -5.33 -4.72
C LEU A 170 -11.58 -4.88 -3.25
N LEU A 171 -10.63 -4.11 -2.75
CA LEU A 171 -10.66 -3.58 -1.39
C LEU A 171 -11.80 -2.60 -1.18
N PHE A 172 -12.09 -1.73 -2.16
CA PHE A 172 -13.24 -0.83 -2.10
C PHE A 172 -14.56 -1.58 -2.06
N ALA A 173 -14.74 -2.58 -2.92
CA ALA A 173 -15.94 -3.43 -2.92
C ALA A 173 -16.12 -4.13 -1.56
N PHE A 174 -15.03 -4.65 -1.00
CA PHE A 174 -15.04 -5.31 0.30
C PHE A 174 -15.37 -4.34 1.45
N LEU A 175 -14.81 -3.13 1.43
CA LEU A 175 -15.08 -2.11 2.43
C LEU A 175 -16.55 -1.67 2.41
N ILE A 176 -17.09 -1.39 1.22
CA ILE A 176 -18.49 -0.97 1.03
C ILE A 176 -19.44 -2.07 1.49
N GLY A 177 -19.23 -3.32 1.06
CA GLY A 177 -20.11 -4.44 1.43
C GLY A 177 -20.14 -4.66 2.95
N ASN A 178 -18.99 -4.56 3.61
CA ASN A 178 -18.92 -4.71 5.07
C ASN A 178 -19.47 -3.50 5.84
N MET A 179 -19.27 -2.28 5.35
CA MET A 179 -19.88 -1.08 5.94
C MET A 179 -21.41 -1.14 5.85
N GLN A 180 -21.96 -1.59 4.72
CA GLN A 180 -23.40 -1.78 4.56
C GLN A 180 -23.95 -2.79 5.57
N ASN A 181 -23.29 -3.94 5.73
CA ASN A 181 -23.68 -4.96 6.72
C ASN A 181 -23.64 -4.42 8.17
N PHE A 182 -22.58 -3.67 8.53
CA PHE A 182 -22.44 -3.06 9.86
C PHE A 182 -23.55 -2.04 10.14
N LEU A 183 -23.79 -1.12 9.20
CA LEU A 183 -24.83 -0.10 9.34
C LEU A 183 -26.22 -0.73 9.43
N GLN A 184 -26.51 -1.74 8.61
CA GLN A 184 -27.76 -2.49 8.66
C GLN A 184 -27.95 -3.19 10.02
N ALA A 185 -26.90 -3.78 10.60
CA ALA A 185 -26.96 -4.41 11.91
C ALA A 185 -27.28 -3.40 13.03
N LEU A 186 -26.65 -2.21 13.01
CA LEU A 186 -26.95 -1.13 13.96
C LEU A 186 -28.39 -0.62 13.82
N VAL A 187 -28.85 -0.39 12.60
CA VAL A 187 -30.23 0.05 12.31
C VAL A 187 -31.23 -1.01 12.78
N LYS A 188 -30.99 -2.29 12.49
CA LYS A 188 -31.84 -3.40 12.93
C LYS A 188 -31.95 -3.46 14.46
N ARG A 189 -30.83 -3.35 15.18
CA ARG A 189 -30.81 -3.34 16.66
C ARG A 189 -31.59 -2.15 17.22
N ARG A 190 -31.44 -0.96 16.62
CA ARG A 190 -32.20 0.24 17.01
C ARG A 190 -33.70 0.05 16.78
N LEU A 191 -34.07 -0.53 15.64
CA LEU A 191 -35.45 -0.80 15.29
C LEU A 191 -36.08 -1.84 16.24
N ASP A 192 -35.36 -2.93 16.56
CA ASP A 192 -35.83 -3.95 17.51
C ASP A 192 -36.08 -3.35 18.90
N MET A 193 -35.15 -2.53 19.41
CA MET A 193 -35.34 -1.80 20.68
C MET A 193 -36.55 -0.85 20.64
N SER A 194 -36.77 -0.15 19.51
CA SER A 194 -37.93 0.73 19.32
C SER A 194 -39.25 -0.04 19.23
N LEU A 195 -39.26 -1.22 18.61
CA LEU A 195 -40.44 -2.09 18.54
C LEU A 195 -40.77 -2.66 19.92
N ARG A 196 -39.79 -3.24 20.62
CA ARG A 196 -39.98 -3.75 21.99
C ARG A 196 -40.50 -2.68 22.94
N ARG A 197 -40.00 -1.44 22.84
CA ARG A 197 -40.50 -0.31 23.64
C ARG A 197 -41.97 -0.03 23.36
N ARG A 198 -42.38 -0.02 22.08
CA ARG A 198 -43.77 0.18 21.67
C ARG A 198 -44.68 -0.97 22.13
N ASP A 199 -44.21 -2.21 22.01
CA ASP A 199 -44.96 -3.39 22.47
C ASP A 199 -45.18 -3.34 23.99
N VAL A 200 -44.16 -2.96 24.76
CA VAL A 200 -44.27 -2.77 26.21
C VAL A 200 -45.23 -1.63 26.54
N GLU A 201 -45.16 -0.49 25.86
CA GLU A 201 -46.10 0.63 26.04
C GLU A 201 -47.56 0.22 25.72
N GLN A 202 -47.77 -0.55 24.65
CA GLN A 202 -49.10 -1.03 24.25
C GLN A 202 -49.65 -2.06 25.24
N TRP A 203 -48.80 -2.98 25.71
CA TRP A 203 -49.14 -3.93 26.77
C TRP A 203 -49.52 -3.22 28.07
N MET A 204 -48.77 -2.17 28.47
CA MET A 204 -49.05 -1.40 29.67
C MET A 204 -50.39 -0.64 29.58
N ARG A 205 -50.69 -0.06 28.40
CA ARG A 205 -52.00 0.55 28.13
C ARG A 205 -53.13 -0.46 28.24
N HIS A 206 -52.97 -1.66 27.68
CA HIS A 206 -53.99 -2.70 27.71
C HIS A 206 -54.32 -3.16 29.14
N ARG A 207 -53.31 -3.21 30.03
CA ARG A 207 -53.45 -3.57 31.45
C ARG A 207 -53.96 -2.43 32.35
N ARG A 208 -54.18 -1.22 31.81
CA ARG A 208 -54.57 -0.01 32.57
C ARG A 208 -53.66 0.28 33.77
N LEU A 209 -52.35 0.13 33.60
CA LEU A 209 -51.39 0.47 34.66
C LEU A 209 -51.50 1.97 35.00
N PRO A 210 -51.52 2.34 36.30
CA PRO A 210 -51.50 3.73 36.72
C PRO A 210 -50.20 4.40 36.29
N GLU A 211 -50.25 5.72 36.06
CA GLU A 211 -49.19 6.49 35.39
C GLU A 211 -47.84 6.48 36.13
N GLN A 212 -47.85 6.15 37.42
CA GLN A 212 -46.63 6.00 38.24
C GLN A 212 -45.85 4.70 37.97
N LEU A 213 -46.48 3.72 37.29
CA LEU A 213 -45.88 2.41 36.96
C LEU A 213 -45.61 2.23 35.46
N ARG A 214 -45.85 3.27 34.63
CA ARG A 214 -45.80 3.25 33.17
C ARG A 214 -44.62 4.07 32.64
#